data_AF-A0A951HPT1-F1
#
_entry.id   AF-A0A951HPT1-F1
#
_cell.length_a   1.000
_cell.length_b   1.000
_cell.length_c   1.000
_cell.angle_alpha   90.00
_cell.angle_beta   90.00
_cell.angle_gamma   90.00
#
_symmetry.space_group_name_H-M   'P 1'
#
loop_
_entity.id
_entity.type
_entity.pdbx_description
1 polymer ?
#
loop_
_entity_poly.entity_id
_entity_poly.type
_entity_poly.pdbx_seq_one_letter_code
_entity_poly.pdbx_strand_id
1 'polypeptide(L)'
;MRPLENPDTTPRAGWKALRRFLPYLWPAHAPALRARVIVAVLLVLAAKAATLVMPFAYKAAIDRMSHGVTAAAGLAVALVAAYAGARFGGVLFENLRNAIFERVGQDAARRLAETVFRHIHDLSLRFHLERRTGALTKIVERGTKSIDMMLYFLLFNIAPTVIELAAVCIIFGVKFGPGLVVATLAMVVAYIAFTRVVTEWRTHLQRRMNEVDNQAIARAVDSLLNYETVKYFGAEDREAARYGQAMRAFADAAVRNEVSLAWLNIGQSLITNLMMAGAMAYTVWGWSRGQFTTGDVVFVNTFLAQLFRPLDMLGWVYRTIRQGLIDMEAMFELVDTPAEV
;
A
#
# COMPACT_ATOMS: atom_id res chain seq x y z
N MET A 1 -16.57 14.84 26.97
CA MET A 1 -15.83 14.37 25.79
C MET A 1 -15.51 15.58 24.93
N ARG A 2 -14.27 16.09 24.97
CA ARG A 2 -13.77 16.75 23.76
C ARG A 2 -13.52 15.61 22.77
N PRO A 3 -14.05 15.65 21.54
CA PRO A 3 -13.52 14.79 20.50
C PRO A 3 -12.02 15.05 20.49
N LEU A 4 -11.19 14.01 20.30
CA LEU A 4 -9.85 14.26 19.79
C LEU A 4 -10.10 15.08 18.52
N GLU A 5 -9.76 16.38 18.57
CA GLU A 5 -9.69 17.20 17.36
C GLU A 5 -8.98 16.35 16.34
N ASN A 6 -9.53 16.29 15.11
CA ASN A 6 -8.80 15.71 13.99
C ASN A 6 -7.37 16.22 14.12
N PRO A 7 -6.35 15.37 14.37
CA PRO A 7 -5.00 15.87 14.40
C PRO A 7 -4.84 16.54 13.04
N ASP A 8 -4.50 17.84 13.06
CA ASP A 8 -4.28 18.61 11.85
C ASP A 8 -3.33 17.80 11.00
N THR A 9 -3.87 17.11 9.98
CA THR A 9 -3.10 16.17 9.16
C THR A 9 -2.28 16.97 8.17
N THR A 10 -1.42 17.82 8.69
CA THR A 10 -0.42 18.52 7.92
C THR A 10 0.65 17.49 7.58
N PRO A 11 1.15 17.46 6.33
CA PRO A 11 2.25 16.57 5.94
C PRO A 11 3.49 16.66 6.84
N ARG A 12 3.64 17.79 7.55
CA ARG A 12 4.72 18.06 8.52
C ARG A 12 4.63 17.17 9.78
N ALA A 13 3.44 16.88 10.27
CA ALA A 13 3.23 16.03 11.46
C ALA A 13 3.68 14.58 11.20
N GLY A 14 3.27 14.01 10.05
CA GLY A 14 3.65 12.65 9.65
C GLY A 14 5.16 12.46 9.46
N TRP A 15 5.85 13.45 8.87
CA TRP A 15 7.31 13.38 8.71
C TRP A 15 8.05 13.41 10.06
N LYS A 16 7.55 14.19 11.03
CA LYS A 16 8.12 14.24 12.38
C LYS A 16 7.97 12.89 13.08
N ALA A 17 6.81 12.26 13.00
CA ALA A 17 6.56 10.93 13.56
C ALA A 17 7.48 9.87 12.93
N LEU A 18 7.59 9.84 11.60
CA LEU A 18 8.48 8.91 10.90
C LEU A 18 9.95 9.10 11.31
N ARG A 19 10.42 10.35 11.44
CA ARG A 19 11.79 10.65 11.87
C ARG A 19 12.06 10.19 13.30
N ARG A 20 11.08 10.31 14.21
CA ARG A 20 11.17 9.78 15.58
C ARG A 20 11.16 8.26 15.61
N PHE A 21 10.59 7.60 14.61
CA PHE A 21 10.57 6.15 14.51
C PHE A 21 11.84 5.54 13.92
N LEU A 22 12.61 6.28 13.10
CA LEU A 22 13.86 5.79 12.49
C LEU A 22 14.87 5.14 13.48
N PRO A 23 15.10 5.66 14.70
CA PRO A 23 15.97 5.02 15.68
C PRO A 23 15.51 3.61 16.10
N TYR A 24 14.20 3.32 16.03
CA TYR A 24 13.65 1.99 16.31
C TYR A 24 13.94 0.99 15.19
N LEU A 25 13.99 1.45 13.92
CA LEU A 25 14.40 0.63 12.78
C LEU A 25 15.92 0.44 12.70
N TRP A 26 16.69 1.40 13.19
CA TRP A 26 18.16 1.38 13.16
C TRP A 26 18.78 1.48 14.57
N PRO A 27 18.50 0.52 15.47
CA PRO A 27 18.95 0.61 16.87
C PRO A 27 20.48 0.53 16.99
N ALA A 28 21.07 1.39 17.83
CA ALA A 28 22.51 1.46 18.06
C ALA A 28 23.13 0.19 18.65
N HIS A 29 22.38 -0.49 19.49
CA HIS A 29 22.84 -1.64 20.27
C HIS A 29 22.54 -3.00 19.62
N ALA A 30 21.93 -3.03 18.43
CA ALA A 30 21.56 -4.27 17.74
C ALA A 30 22.15 -4.31 16.31
N PRO A 31 23.44 -4.65 16.15
CA PRO A 31 24.11 -4.70 14.84
C PRO A 31 23.47 -5.73 13.90
N ALA A 32 22.92 -6.82 14.43
CA ALA A 32 22.20 -7.82 13.64
C ALA A 32 20.96 -7.25 12.92
N LEU A 33 20.25 -6.29 13.55
CA LEU A 33 19.09 -5.64 12.92
C LEU A 33 19.54 -4.68 11.81
N ARG A 34 20.62 -3.92 12.03
CA ARG A 34 21.22 -3.06 11.00
C ARG A 34 21.66 -3.86 9.78
N ALA A 35 22.31 -5.01 10.00
CA ALA A 35 22.69 -5.91 8.92
C ALA A 35 21.47 -6.40 8.13
N ARG A 36 20.37 -6.77 8.80
CA ARG A 36 19.11 -7.14 8.13
C ARG A 36 18.52 -6.00 7.31
N VAL A 37 18.55 -4.76 7.81
CA VAL A 37 18.11 -3.59 7.04
C VAL A 37 18.96 -3.41 5.78
N ILE A 38 20.28 -3.48 5.89
CA ILE A 38 21.19 -3.37 4.74
C ILE A 38 20.89 -4.47 3.71
N VAL A 39 20.80 -5.73 4.16
CA VAL A 39 20.49 -6.87 3.28
C VAL A 39 19.12 -6.70 2.62
N ALA A 40 18.11 -6.23 3.35
CA ALA A 40 16.79 -5.95 2.79
C ALA A 40 16.86 -4.87 1.69
N VAL A 41 17.60 -3.78 1.92
CA VAL A 41 17.81 -2.73 0.91
C VAL A 41 18.55 -3.26 -0.32
N LEU A 42 19.60 -4.06 -0.14
CA LEU A 42 20.31 -4.69 -1.25
C LEU A 42 19.39 -5.62 -2.06
N LEU A 43 18.50 -6.35 -1.39
CA LEU A 43 17.48 -7.17 -2.06
C LEU A 43 16.41 -6.33 -2.77
N VAL A 44 16.04 -5.13 -2.27
CA VAL A 44 15.22 -4.18 -3.05
C VAL A 44 15.91 -3.86 -4.37
N LEU A 45 17.18 -3.47 -4.30
CA LEU A 45 17.94 -3.06 -5.48
C LEU A 45 18.13 -4.24 -6.45
N ALA A 46 18.41 -5.44 -5.95
CA ALA A 46 18.51 -6.65 -6.76
C ALA A 46 17.17 -7.02 -7.42
N ALA A 47 16.06 -6.93 -6.68
CA ALA A 47 14.73 -7.13 -7.23
C ALA A 47 14.43 -6.14 -8.36
N LYS A 48 14.68 -4.85 -8.14
CA LYS A 48 14.44 -3.81 -9.15
C LYS A 48 15.39 -3.94 -10.34
N ALA A 49 16.65 -4.30 -10.14
CA ALA A 49 17.55 -4.60 -11.24
C ALA A 49 17.01 -5.77 -12.09
N ALA A 50 16.54 -6.85 -11.46
CA ALA A 50 15.95 -7.98 -12.17
C ALA A 50 14.69 -7.58 -12.97
N THR A 51 13.77 -6.81 -12.38
CA THR A 51 12.55 -6.37 -13.07
C THR A 51 12.84 -5.37 -14.19
N LEU A 52 13.84 -4.50 -14.03
CA LEU A 52 14.26 -3.54 -15.07
C LEU A 52 15.01 -4.23 -16.23
N VAL A 53 15.77 -5.30 -15.97
CA VAL A 53 16.47 -6.06 -17.02
C VAL A 53 15.51 -6.96 -17.81
N MET A 54 14.46 -7.47 -17.15
CA MET A 54 13.50 -8.41 -17.74
C MET A 54 12.92 -7.95 -19.10
N PRO A 55 12.43 -6.70 -19.30
CA PRO A 55 11.97 -6.22 -20.60
C PRO A 55 13.05 -6.18 -21.68
N PHE A 56 14.32 -5.96 -21.34
CA PHE A 56 15.41 -5.97 -22.33
C PHE A 56 15.63 -7.37 -22.89
N ALA A 57 15.63 -8.39 -22.02
CA ALA A 57 15.72 -9.79 -22.46
C ALA A 57 14.53 -10.16 -23.35
N TYR A 58 13.32 -9.72 -22.99
CA TYR A 58 12.13 -9.99 -23.78
C TYR A 58 12.17 -9.30 -25.14
N LYS A 59 12.52 -8.01 -25.18
CA LYS A 59 12.76 -7.27 -26.43
C LYS A 59 13.75 -8.00 -27.33
N ALA A 60 14.92 -8.36 -26.79
CA ALA A 60 15.98 -8.99 -27.54
C ALA A 60 15.56 -10.34 -28.12
N ALA A 61 14.76 -11.13 -27.40
CA ALA A 61 14.21 -12.38 -27.91
C ALA A 61 13.33 -12.15 -29.16
N ILE A 62 12.42 -11.17 -29.10
CA ILE A 62 11.52 -10.81 -30.20
C ILE A 62 12.29 -10.27 -31.41
N ASP A 63 13.24 -9.36 -31.19
CA ASP A 63 14.04 -8.78 -32.27
C ASP A 63 14.80 -9.87 -33.05
N ARG A 64 15.35 -10.87 -32.35
CA ARG A 64 16.08 -11.98 -32.98
C ARG A 64 15.18 -12.93 -33.79
N MET A 65 13.91 -13.09 -33.40
CA MET A 65 12.95 -13.89 -34.16
C MET A 65 12.51 -13.20 -35.46
N SER A 66 12.54 -11.87 -35.51
CA SER A 66 12.03 -11.10 -36.65
C SER A 66 12.87 -11.23 -37.94
N HIS A 67 14.12 -11.68 -37.84
CA HIS A 67 15.05 -11.75 -38.99
C HIS A 67 15.11 -13.13 -39.69
N GLY A 68 14.25 -14.09 -39.35
CA GLY A 68 14.03 -15.29 -40.17
C GLY A 68 15.15 -16.35 -40.20
N VAL A 69 16.09 -16.35 -39.25
CA VAL A 69 17.24 -17.28 -39.25
C VAL A 69 17.14 -18.32 -38.13
N THR A 70 16.99 -19.61 -38.48
CA THR A 70 16.97 -20.76 -37.55
C THR A 70 18.24 -20.89 -36.70
N ALA A 71 19.39 -20.42 -37.19
CA ALA A 71 20.65 -20.41 -36.43
C ALA A 71 20.62 -19.51 -35.18
N ALA A 72 19.68 -18.57 -35.06
CA ALA A 72 19.50 -17.71 -33.89
C ALA A 72 18.51 -18.27 -32.85
N ALA A 73 17.87 -19.42 -33.12
CA ALA A 73 16.84 -19.98 -32.26
C ALA A 73 17.36 -20.31 -30.85
N GLY A 74 18.57 -20.87 -30.73
CA GLY A 74 19.18 -21.19 -29.43
C GLY A 74 19.37 -19.94 -28.55
N LEU A 75 19.81 -18.82 -29.13
CA LEU A 75 19.98 -17.57 -28.40
C LEU A 75 18.63 -16.93 -28.03
N ALA A 76 17.63 -16.98 -28.92
CA ALA A 76 16.28 -16.50 -28.61
C ALA A 76 15.67 -17.29 -27.44
N VAL A 77 15.83 -18.62 -27.42
CA VAL A 77 15.42 -19.48 -26.30
C VAL A 77 16.18 -19.13 -25.02
N ALA A 78 17.50 -18.89 -25.10
CA ALA A 78 18.28 -18.47 -23.95
C ALA A 78 17.82 -17.11 -23.38
N LEU A 79 17.41 -16.16 -24.24
CA LEU A 79 16.86 -14.87 -23.83
C LEU A 79 15.47 -15.00 -23.20
N VAL A 80 14.64 -15.94 -23.65
CA VAL A 80 13.37 -16.28 -22.99
C VAL A 80 13.63 -16.91 -21.62
N ALA A 81 14.62 -17.80 -21.50
CA ALA A 81 15.04 -18.35 -20.22
C ALA A 81 15.58 -17.25 -19.28
N ALA A 82 16.34 -16.29 -19.79
CA ALA A 82 16.79 -15.13 -19.04
C ALA A 82 15.62 -14.24 -18.59
N TYR A 83 14.63 -14.00 -19.45
CA TYR A 83 13.39 -13.31 -19.09
C TYR A 83 12.64 -14.02 -17.95
N ALA A 84 12.45 -15.34 -18.07
CA ALA A 84 11.78 -16.13 -17.05
C ALA A 84 12.57 -16.16 -15.73
N GLY A 85 13.89 -16.31 -15.81
CA GLY A 85 14.81 -16.26 -14.69
C GLY A 85 14.81 -14.90 -13.99
N ALA A 86 14.80 -13.79 -14.73
CA ALA A 86 14.70 -12.45 -14.18
C ALA A 86 13.33 -12.20 -13.51
N ARG A 87 12.24 -12.70 -14.13
CA ARG A 87 10.90 -12.64 -13.53
C ARG A 87 10.83 -13.40 -12.21
N PHE A 88 11.34 -14.63 -12.17
CA PHE A 88 11.42 -15.42 -10.94
C PHE A 88 12.34 -14.77 -9.92
N GLY A 89 13.52 -14.31 -10.33
CA GLY A 89 14.50 -13.62 -9.49
C GLY A 89 13.93 -12.37 -8.84
N GLY A 90 13.13 -11.58 -9.58
CA GLY A 90 12.41 -10.42 -9.02
C GLY A 90 11.50 -10.84 -7.86
N VAL A 91 10.63 -11.83 -8.07
CA VAL A 91 9.73 -12.35 -7.02
C VAL A 91 10.51 -12.94 -5.85
N LEU A 92 11.57 -13.69 -6.14
CA LEU A 92 12.45 -14.29 -5.13
C LEU A 92 13.05 -13.21 -4.23
N PHE A 93 13.72 -12.21 -4.81
CA PHE A 93 14.34 -11.12 -4.06
C PHE A 93 13.33 -10.27 -3.29
N GLU A 94 12.14 -10.01 -3.85
CA GLU A 94 11.05 -9.33 -3.14
C GLU A 94 10.61 -10.10 -1.89
N ASN A 95 10.44 -11.41 -2.00
CA ASN A 95 9.99 -12.24 -0.86
C ASN A 95 11.11 -12.45 0.17
N LEU A 96 12.35 -12.66 -0.26
CA LEU A 96 13.51 -12.73 0.66
C LEU A 96 13.67 -11.43 1.44
N ARG A 97 13.55 -10.28 0.76
CA ARG A 97 13.57 -8.97 1.42
C ARG A 97 12.49 -8.88 2.49
N ASN A 98 11.24 -9.23 2.15
CA ASN A 98 10.12 -9.15 3.08
C ASN A 98 10.37 -10.05 4.30
N ALA A 99 10.80 -11.30 4.10
CA ALA A 99 11.09 -12.24 5.19
C ALA A 99 12.23 -11.76 6.11
N ILE A 100 13.28 -11.17 5.54
CA ILE A 100 14.41 -10.64 6.32
C ILE A 100 14.01 -9.40 7.12
N PHE A 101 13.24 -8.50 6.49
CA PHE A 101 12.80 -7.26 7.13
C PHE A 101 11.69 -7.46 8.15
N GLU A 102 10.87 -8.50 8.04
CA GLU A 102 9.77 -8.78 8.98
C GLU A 102 10.25 -8.72 10.44
N ARG A 103 11.41 -9.31 10.73
CA ARG A 103 11.99 -9.25 12.08
C ARG A 103 12.34 -7.82 12.51
N VAL A 104 12.78 -6.96 11.60
CA VAL A 104 13.11 -5.56 11.89
C VAL A 104 11.83 -4.78 12.17
N GLY A 105 10.79 -4.93 11.34
CA GLY A 105 9.49 -4.28 11.54
C GLY A 105 8.85 -4.65 12.87
N GLN A 106 8.72 -5.96 13.15
CA GLN A 106 8.15 -6.47 14.39
C GLN A 106 8.95 -6.04 15.63
N ASP A 107 10.28 -6.06 15.57
CA ASP A 107 11.11 -5.66 16.72
C ASP A 107 11.03 -4.14 16.98
N ALA A 108 10.96 -3.32 15.93
CA ALA A 108 10.77 -1.88 16.05
C ALA A 108 9.39 -1.54 16.66
N ALA A 109 8.33 -2.18 16.17
CA ALA A 109 6.97 -2.01 16.71
C ALA A 109 6.88 -2.48 18.17
N ARG A 110 7.46 -3.63 18.50
CA ARG A 110 7.55 -4.16 19.88
C ARG A 110 8.23 -3.18 20.82
N ARG A 111 9.39 -2.64 20.45
CA ARG A 111 10.15 -1.68 21.29
C ARG A 111 9.38 -0.39 21.52
N LEU A 112 8.70 0.12 20.50
CA LEU A 112 7.86 1.29 20.65
C LEU A 112 6.71 0.98 21.63
N ALA A 113 6.02 -0.15 21.46
CA ALA A 113 4.97 -0.59 22.37
C ALA A 113 5.47 -0.72 23.82
N GLU A 114 6.64 -1.31 24.03
CA GLU A 114 7.27 -1.42 25.35
C GLU A 114 7.65 -0.07 25.95
N THR A 115 8.09 0.88 25.12
CA THR A 115 8.39 2.25 25.55
C THR A 115 7.12 2.96 26.00
N VAL A 116 6.06 2.90 25.18
CA VAL A 116 4.76 3.51 25.50
C VAL A 116 4.15 2.85 26.74
N PHE A 117 4.18 1.52 26.83
CA PHE A 117 3.60 0.80 27.96
C PHE A 117 4.31 1.12 29.28
N ARG A 118 5.65 1.20 29.28
CA ARG A 118 6.41 1.62 30.47
C ARG A 118 6.08 3.05 30.85
N HIS A 119 6.10 3.98 29.89
CA HIS A 119 5.79 5.38 30.15
C HIS A 119 4.38 5.57 30.71
N ILE A 120 3.39 4.80 30.21
CA ILE A 120 2.03 4.82 30.76
C ILE A 120 2.02 4.47 32.26
N HIS A 121 2.91 3.59 32.75
CA HIS A 121 2.99 3.28 34.19
C HIS A 121 3.67 4.38 35.00
N ASP A 122 4.47 5.24 34.37
CA ASP A 122 5.14 6.36 35.01
C ASP A 122 4.21 7.60 35.14
N LEU A 123 3.01 7.55 34.56
CA LEU A 123 2.03 8.65 34.61
C LEU A 123 1.26 8.67 35.95
N SER A 124 0.76 9.86 36.31
CA SER A 124 0.07 10.08 37.59
C SER A 124 -1.22 9.26 37.71
N LEU A 125 -1.61 8.93 38.95
CA LEU A 125 -2.90 8.28 39.23
C LEU A 125 -4.07 9.07 38.65
N ARG A 126 -3.99 10.41 38.66
CA ARG A 126 -4.98 11.29 38.04
C ARG A 126 -5.14 11.02 36.55
N PHE A 127 -4.04 10.87 35.81
CA PHE A 127 -4.07 10.50 34.40
C PHE A 127 -4.83 9.18 34.18
N HIS A 128 -4.58 8.18 35.02
CA HIS A 128 -5.26 6.88 34.95
C HIS A 128 -6.74 6.94 35.32
N LEU A 129 -7.15 7.83 36.23
CA LEU A 129 -8.55 7.99 36.63
C LEU A 129 -9.36 8.81 35.60
N GLU A 130 -8.72 9.78 34.93
CA GLU A 130 -9.36 10.61 33.89
C GLU A 130 -9.46 9.90 32.53
N ARG A 131 -8.61 8.90 32.27
CA ARG A 131 -8.56 8.14 31.01
C ARG A 131 -9.20 6.77 31.19
N ARG A 132 -9.99 6.34 30.20
CA ARG A 132 -10.48 4.95 30.16
C ARG A 132 -9.31 4.01 29.83
N THR A 133 -8.93 3.11 30.74
CA THR A 133 -7.82 2.14 30.55
C THR A 133 -7.91 1.40 29.21
N GLY A 134 -9.12 0.97 28.82
CA GLY A 134 -9.34 0.31 27.52
C GLY A 134 -9.07 1.18 26.29
N ALA A 135 -9.19 2.51 26.39
CA ALA A 135 -8.83 3.42 25.30
C ALA A 135 -7.31 3.51 25.13
N LEU A 136 -6.54 3.48 26.22
CA LEU A 136 -5.07 3.48 26.20
C LEU A 136 -4.53 2.18 25.59
N THR A 137 -5.03 1.03 26.02
CA THR A 137 -4.66 -0.28 25.46
C THR A 137 -4.94 -0.34 23.95
N LYS A 138 -6.09 0.19 23.51
CA LYS A 138 -6.46 0.23 22.10
C LYS A 138 -5.56 1.14 21.26
N ILE A 139 -5.02 2.23 21.82
CA ILE A 139 -4.04 3.09 21.11
C ILE A 139 -2.75 2.30 20.86
N VAL A 140 -2.26 1.56 21.85
CA VAL A 140 -1.06 0.74 21.71
C VAL A 140 -1.26 -0.39 20.70
N GLU A 141 -2.35 -1.14 20.80
CA GLU A 141 -2.67 -2.25 19.90
C GLU A 141 -2.87 -1.78 18.44
N ARG A 142 -3.63 -0.69 18.24
CA ARG A 142 -3.86 -0.12 16.90
C ARG A 142 -2.59 0.49 16.34
N GLY A 143 -1.78 1.12 17.20
CA GLY A 143 -0.49 1.71 16.88
C GLY A 143 0.48 0.70 16.30
N THR A 144 0.74 -0.40 17.00
CA THR A 144 1.69 -1.42 16.54
C THR A 144 1.31 -1.99 15.18
N LYS A 145 0.05 -2.38 14.99
CA LYS A 145 -0.45 -2.96 13.73
C LYS A 145 -0.40 -1.96 12.56
N SER A 146 -0.83 -0.72 12.79
CA SER A 146 -0.90 0.29 11.72
C SER A 146 0.47 0.81 11.33
N ILE A 147 1.41 0.89 12.28
CA ILE A 147 2.81 1.25 12.03
C ILE A 147 3.49 0.19 11.16
N ASP A 148 3.32 -1.09 11.50
CA ASP A 148 3.90 -2.20 10.73
C ASP A 148 3.45 -2.17 9.26
N MET A 149 2.14 -2.09 9.03
CA MET A 149 1.61 -1.97 7.67
C MET A 149 2.08 -0.71 6.94
N MET A 150 2.11 0.44 7.62
CA MET A 150 2.59 1.67 7.01
C MET A 150 4.05 1.55 6.56
N LEU A 151 4.93 1.02 7.41
CA LEU A 151 6.34 0.84 7.09
C LEU A 151 6.53 -0.09 5.91
N TYR A 152 5.78 -1.20 5.90
CA TYR A 152 5.76 -2.12 4.77
C TYR A 152 5.46 -1.39 3.46
N PHE A 153 4.37 -0.59 3.41
CA PHE A 153 4.04 0.13 2.17
C PHE A 153 5.03 1.22 1.81
N LEU A 154 5.53 1.96 2.79
CA LEU A 154 6.46 3.04 2.52
C LEU A 154 7.78 2.50 1.94
N LEU A 155 8.32 1.44 2.54
CA LEU A 155 9.62 0.87 2.19
C LEU A 155 9.57 -0.11 1.01
N PHE A 156 8.48 -0.86 0.86
CA PHE A 156 8.40 -1.97 -0.12
C PHE A 156 7.41 -1.76 -1.25
N ASN A 157 6.57 -0.73 -1.19
CA ASN A 157 5.68 -0.37 -2.29
C ASN A 157 6.05 1.02 -2.85
N ILE A 158 6.02 2.07 -2.04
CA ILE A 158 6.20 3.44 -2.50
C ILE A 158 7.66 3.73 -2.91
N ALA A 159 8.62 3.50 -2.03
CA ALA A 159 10.03 3.77 -2.34
C ALA A 159 10.52 3.00 -3.59
N PRO A 160 10.25 1.69 -3.76
CA PRO A 160 10.65 0.98 -4.96
C PRO A 160 9.90 1.44 -6.22
N THR A 161 8.65 1.87 -6.11
CA THR A 161 7.88 2.43 -7.25
C THR A 161 8.47 3.77 -7.72
N VAL A 162 8.94 4.61 -6.80
CA VAL A 162 9.63 5.87 -7.16
C VAL A 162 10.96 5.58 -7.88
N ILE A 163 11.74 4.62 -7.39
CA ILE A 163 12.99 4.19 -8.03
C ILE A 163 12.69 3.64 -9.44
N GLU A 164 11.66 2.81 -9.57
CA GLU A 164 11.25 2.22 -10.84
C GLU A 164 10.76 3.29 -11.83
N LEU A 165 9.93 4.24 -11.40
CA LEU A 165 9.48 5.36 -12.22
C LEU A 165 10.66 6.19 -12.74
N ALA A 166 11.62 6.50 -11.87
CA ALA A 166 12.82 7.25 -12.25
C ALA A 166 13.66 6.47 -13.29
N ALA A 167 13.86 5.17 -13.08
CA ALA A 167 14.57 4.31 -14.02
C ALA A 167 13.85 4.23 -15.37
N VAL A 168 12.52 4.05 -15.38
CA VAL A 168 11.71 4.03 -16.60
C VAL A 168 11.81 5.36 -17.34
N CYS A 169 11.74 6.49 -16.66
CA CYS A 169 11.89 7.81 -17.27
C CYS A 169 13.26 7.99 -17.94
N ILE A 170 14.34 7.55 -17.27
CA ILE A 170 15.70 7.60 -17.83
C ILE A 170 15.79 6.70 -19.07
N ILE A 171 15.33 5.45 -18.97
CA ILE A 171 15.34 4.48 -20.07
C ILE A 171 14.53 5.00 -21.28
N PHE A 172 13.35 5.55 -21.03
CA PHE A 172 12.48 6.09 -22.08
C PHE A 172 13.07 7.33 -22.72
N GLY A 173 13.65 8.24 -21.92
CA GLY A 173 14.29 9.45 -22.42
C GLY A 173 15.46 9.15 -23.35
N VAL A 174 16.28 8.16 -23.00
CA VAL A 174 17.44 7.75 -23.82
C VAL A 174 17.02 6.99 -25.09
N LYS A 175 16.02 6.10 -25.03
CA LYS A 175 15.67 5.21 -26.16
C LYS A 175 14.56 5.72 -27.09
N PHE A 176 13.56 6.42 -26.54
CA PHE A 176 12.34 6.80 -27.27
C PHE A 176 12.12 8.31 -27.36
N GLY A 177 12.97 9.08 -26.68
CA GLY A 177 12.92 10.53 -26.62
C GLY A 177 12.04 11.08 -25.50
N PRO A 178 12.07 12.41 -25.29
CA PRO A 178 11.40 13.07 -24.17
C PRO A 178 9.87 13.02 -24.26
N GLY A 179 9.29 12.87 -25.46
CA GLY A 179 7.84 12.81 -25.64
C GLY A 179 7.19 11.66 -24.87
N LEU A 180 7.79 10.47 -24.91
CA LEU A 180 7.28 9.31 -24.17
C LEU A 180 7.43 9.47 -22.65
N VAL A 181 8.49 10.15 -22.20
CA VAL A 181 8.71 10.47 -20.77
C VAL A 181 7.63 11.43 -20.27
N VAL A 182 7.38 12.53 -21.00
CA VAL A 182 6.35 13.51 -20.64
C VAL A 182 4.97 12.86 -20.63
N ALA A 183 4.64 12.04 -21.64
CA ALA A 183 3.38 11.31 -21.68
C ALA A 183 3.23 10.33 -20.49
N THR A 184 4.30 9.62 -20.14
CA THR A 184 4.31 8.70 -19.00
C THR A 184 4.10 9.43 -17.68
N LEU A 185 4.84 10.51 -17.43
CA LEU A 185 4.70 11.32 -16.21
C LEU A 185 3.32 11.98 -16.12
N ALA A 186 2.82 12.55 -17.23
CA ALA A 186 1.49 13.15 -17.28
C ALA A 186 0.41 12.11 -16.93
N MET A 187 0.53 10.88 -17.44
CA MET A 187 -0.42 9.82 -17.11
C MET A 187 -0.30 9.35 -15.66
N VAL A 188 0.91 9.21 -15.13
CA VAL A 188 1.11 8.86 -13.71
C VAL A 188 0.47 9.93 -12.81
N VAL A 189 0.63 11.21 -13.13
CA VAL A 189 -0.02 12.31 -12.41
C VAL A 189 -1.54 12.21 -12.54
N ALA A 190 -2.08 11.97 -13.73
CA ALA A 190 -3.52 11.80 -13.95
C ALA A 190 -4.08 10.60 -13.15
N TYR A 191 -3.36 9.48 -13.14
CA TYR A 191 -3.72 8.29 -12.37
C TYR A 191 -3.76 8.58 -10.87
N ILE A 192 -2.73 9.23 -10.33
CA ILE A 192 -2.65 9.59 -8.90
C ILE A 192 -3.78 10.56 -8.54
N ALA A 193 -4.00 11.59 -9.36
CA ALA A 193 -5.05 12.58 -9.12
C ALA A 193 -6.44 11.95 -9.15
N PHE A 194 -6.75 11.15 -10.18
CA PHE A 194 -8.00 10.40 -10.27
C PHE A 194 -8.21 9.49 -9.06
N THR A 195 -7.20 8.66 -8.74
CA THR A 195 -7.26 7.71 -7.63
C THR A 195 -7.51 8.43 -6.30
N ARG A 196 -6.84 9.56 -6.08
CA ARG A 196 -7.01 10.35 -4.85
C ARG A 196 -8.43 10.91 -4.72
N VAL A 197 -8.93 11.61 -5.74
CA VAL A 197 -10.26 12.25 -5.72
C VAL A 197 -11.35 11.21 -5.48
N VAL A 198 -11.31 10.10 -6.21
CA VAL A 198 -12.29 9.02 -6.06
C VAL A 198 -12.17 8.35 -4.70
N THR A 199 -10.94 8.11 -4.20
CA THR A 199 -10.73 7.50 -2.87
C THR A 199 -11.23 8.39 -1.73
N GLU A 200 -11.03 9.70 -1.82
CA GLU A 200 -11.55 10.67 -0.83
C GLU A 200 -13.08 10.63 -0.80
N TRP A 201 -13.75 10.62 -1.96
CA TRP A 201 -15.20 10.44 -2.03
C TRP A 201 -15.67 9.09 -1.45
N ARG A 202 -15.03 7.98 -1.85
CA ARG A 202 -15.35 6.63 -1.36
C ARG A 202 -15.17 6.47 0.15
N THR A 203 -14.31 7.28 0.76
CA THR A 203 -14.11 7.26 2.22
C THR A 203 -15.40 7.61 2.97
N HIS A 204 -16.30 8.42 2.41
CA HIS A 204 -17.61 8.69 3.00
C HIS A 204 -18.54 7.46 2.96
N LEU A 205 -18.51 6.69 1.86
CA LEU A 205 -19.29 5.45 1.75
C LEU A 205 -18.79 4.40 2.75
N GLN A 206 -17.48 4.25 2.89
CA GLN A 206 -16.88 3.37 3.87
C GLN A 206 -17.28 3.77 5.30
N ARG A 207 -17.27 5.06 5.63
CA ARG A 207 -17.69 5.55 6.95
C ARG A 207 -19.15 5.20 7.24
N ARG A 208 -20.04 5.39 6.26
CA ARG A 208 -21.46 5.04 6.40
C ARG A 208 -21.66 3.54 6.60
N MET A 209 -20.96 2.71 5.83
CA MET A 209 -20.98 1.26 5.98
C MET A 209 -20.54 0.84 7.39
N ASN A 210 -19.43 1.38 7.89
CA ASN A 210 -18.95 1.09 9.25
C ASN A 210 -19.94 1.56 10.34
N GLU A 211 -20.65 2.68 10.12
CA GLU A 211 -21.65 3.18 11.06
C GLU A 211 -22.84 2.22 11.18
N VAL A 212 -23.40 1.76 10.06
CA VAL A 212 -24.54 0.83 10.06
C VAL A 212 -24.14 -0.57 10.53
N ASP A 213 -22.90 -0.98 10.28
CA ASP A 213 -22.32 -2.22 10.82
C ASP A 213 -22.27 -2.19 12.35
N ASN A 214 -21.71 -1.11 12.92
CA ASN A 214 -21.68 -0.92 14.38
C ASN A 214 -23.08 -0.92 15.00
N GLN A 215 -24.07 -0.34 14.32
CA GLN A 215 -25.47 -0.36 14.80
C GLN A 215 -26.07 -1.78 14.77
N ALA A 216 -25.76 -2.58 13.74
CA ALA A 216 -26.21 -3.98 13.65
C ALA A 216 -25.58 -4.83 14.76
N ILE A 217 -24.27 -4.69 14.97
CA ILE A 217 -23.53 -5.37 16.05
C ILE A 217 -24.09 -4.96 17.41
N ALA A 218 -24.31 -3.67 17.65
CA ALA A 218 -24.85 -3.19 18.92
C ALA A 218 -26.23 -3.78 19.23
N ARG A 219 -27.12 -3.89 18.23
CA ARG A 219 -28.44 -4.53 18.39
C ARG A 219 -28.34 -6.02 18.71
N ALA A 220 -27.45 -6.74 18.04
CA ALA A 220 -27.22 -8.16 18.31
C ALA A 220 -26.70 -8.37 19.74
N VAL A 221 -25.70 -7.59 20.15
CA VAL A 221 -25.13 -7.66 21.50
C VAL A 221 -26.18 -7.34 22.56
N ASP A 222 -26.96 -6.27 22.38
CA ASP A 222 -28.03 -5.89 23.32
C ASP A 222 -29.09 -6.98 23.47
N SER A 223 -29.53 -7.60 22.37
CA SER A 223 -30.50 -8.70 22.42
C SER A 223 -29.94 -9.96 23.09
N LEU A 224 -28.65 -10.29 22.86
CA LEU A 224 -28.04 -11.49 23.43
C LEU A 224 -27.70 -11.33 24.91
N LEU A 225 -27.25 -10.14 25.34
CA LEU A 225 -27.04 -9.85 26.75
C LEU A 225 -28.37 -9.83 27.52
N ASN A 226 -29.46 -9.41 26.89
CA ASN A 226 -30.79 -9.37 27.48
C ASN A 226 -31.66 -10.59 27.09
N TYR A 227 -31.03 -11.75 26.88
CA TYR A 227 -31.71 -12.98 26.44
C TYR A 227 -32.93 -13.36 27.29
N GLU A 228 -32.79 -13.27 28.62
CA GLU A 228 -33.88 -13.60 29.55
C GLU A 228 -35.09 -12.70 29.34
N THR A 229 -34.88 -11.39 29.20
CA THR A 229 -35.93 -10.41 28.90
C THR A 229 -36.62 -10.73 27.59
N VAL A 230 -35.86 -11.05 26.54
CA VAL A 230 -36.45 -11.42 25.24
C VAL A 230 -37.35 -12.65 25.38
N LYS A 231 -36.93 -13.65 26.17
CA LYS A 231 -37.71 -14.87 26.43
C LYS A 231 -38.94 -14.63 27.30
N TYR A 232 -38.83 -13.81 28.35
CA TYR A 232 -39.96 -13.49 29.23
C TYR A 232 -41.12 -12.82 28.49
N PHE A 233 -40.82 -12.03 27.46
CA PHE A 233 -41.83 -11.31 26.68
C PHE A 233 -42.16 -11.97 25.33
N GLY A 234 -41.61 -13.15 25.00
CA GLY A 234 -41.83 -13.80 23.70
C GLY A 234 -41.47 -12.90 22.51
N ALA A 235 -40.38 -12.13 22.64
CA ALA A 235 -40.01 -11.06 21.72
C ALA A 235 -39.02 -11.48 20.62
N GLU A 236 -38.81 -12.78 20.41
CA GLU A 236 -37.79 -13.31 19.49
C GLU A 236 -37.99 -12.82 18.06
N ASP A 237 -39.20 -12.93 17.52
CA ASP A 237 -39.51 -12.50 16.15
C ASP A 237 -39.33 -10.99 15.98
N ARG A 238 -39.61 -10.22 17.03
CA ARG A 238 -39.43 -8.76 17.04
C ARG A 238 -37.95 -8.38 17.00
N GLU A 239 -37.12 -9.00 17.85
CA GLU A 239 -35.68 -8.75 17.84
C GLU A 239 -35.01 -9.27 16.57
N ALA A 240 -35.43 -10.43 16.05
CA ALA A 240 -34.99 -10.96 14.77
C ALA A 240 -35.33 -10.01 13.61
N ALA A 241 -36.56 -9.47 13.57
CA ALA A 241 -36.94 -8.48 12.56
C ALA A 241 -36.15 -7.17 12.69
N ARG A 242 -35.91 -6.70 13.92
CA ARG A 242 -35.14 -5.48 14.20
C ARG A 242 -33.67 -5.61 13.82
N TYR A 243 -33.06 -6.78 14.05
CA TYR A 243 -31.73 -7.11 13.57
C TYR A 243 -31.71 -7.24 12.05
N GLY A 244 -32.68 -7.94 11.46
CA GLY A 244 -32.82 -8.09 10.01
C GLY A 244 -32.94 -6.74 9.27
N GLN A 245 -33.63 -5.75 9.85
CA GLN A 245 -33.66 -4.38 9.31
C GLN A 245 -32.28 -3.70 9.33
N ALA A 246 -31.53 -3.84 10.43
CA ALA A 246 -30.17 -3.29 10.52
C ALA A 246 -29.23 -3.97 9.53
N MET A 247 -29.34 -5.29 9.38
CA MET A 247 -28.56 -6.06 8.41
C MET A 247 -28.89 -5.69 6.96
N ARG A 248 -30.15 -5.37 6.63
CA ARG A 248 -30.51 -4.84 5.30
C ARG A 248 -29.83 -3.49 5.04
N ALA A 249 -29.87 -2.57 6.00
CA ALA A 249 -29.20 -1.28 5.87
C ALA A 249 -27.67 -1.43 5.72
N PHE A 250 -27.06 -2.39 6.44
CA PHE A 250 -25.67 -2.76 6.26
C PHE A 250 -25.40 -3.31 4.85
N ALA A 251 -26.21 -4.26 4.38
CA ALA A 251 -26.07 -4.84 3.05
C ALA A 251 -26.15 -3.76 1.95
N ASP A 252 -27.11 -2.84 2.02
CA ASP A 252 -27.25 -1.74 1.05
C ASP A 252 -26.03 -0.80 1.06
N ALA A 253 -25.50 -0.47 2.25
CA ALA A 253 -24.30 0.35 2.38
C ALA A 253 -23.05 -0.37 1.86
N ALA A 254 -22.93 -1.67 2.13
CA ALA A 254 -21.83 -2.51 1.66
C ALA A 254 -21.84 -2.64 0.13
N VAL A 255 -23.01 -2.86 -0.48
CA VAL A 255 -23.15 -2.90 -1.95
C VAL A 255 -22.71 -1.58 -2.57
N ARG A 256 -23.14 -0.43 -2.03
CA ARG A 256 -22.70 0.89 -2.53
C ARG A 256 -21.19 1.08 -2.41
N ASN A 257 -20.59 0.62 -1.31
CA ASN A 257 -19.15 0.67 -1.10
C ASN A 257 -18.39 -0.19 -2.12
N GLU A 258 -18.84 -1.41 -2.38
CA GLU A 258 -18.22 -2.32 -3.36
C GLU A 258 -18.42 -1.86 -4.80
N VAL A 259 -19.63 -1.41 -5.17
CA VAL A 259 -19.88 -0.84 -6.51
C VAL A 259 -18.99 0.38 -6.75
N SER A 260 -18.76 1.22 -5.74
CA SER A 260 -17.82 2.34 -5.86
C SER A 260 -16.37 1.91 -6.10
N LEU A 261 -15.96 0.75 -5.55
CA LEU A 261 -14.63 0.16 -5.82
C LEU A 261 -14.54 -0.30 -7.27
N ALA A 262 -15.59 -0.93 -7.79
CA ALA A 262 -15.65 -1.34 -9.19
C ALA A 262 -15.47 -0.15 -10.14
N TRP A 263 -16.15 0.97 -9.87
CA TRP A 263 -15.99 2.20 -10.67
C TRP A 263 -14.58 2.79 -10.59
N LEU A 264 -13.94 2.75 -9.41
CA LEU A 264 -12.52 3.14 -9.28
C LEU A 264 -11.64 2.27 -10.19
N ASN A 265 -11.78 0.94 -10.10
CA ASN A 265 -10.99 -0.01 -10.87
C ASN A 265 -11.20 0.16 -12.38
N ILE A 266 -12.44 0.39 -12.82
CA ILE A 266 -12.77 0.67 -14.23
C ILE A 266 -12.07 1.95 -14.70
N GLY A 267 -12.16 3.04 -13.92
CA GLY A 267 -11.51 4.30 -14.26
C GLY A 267 -9.98 4.20 -14.29
N GLN A 268 -9.38 3.52 -13.32
CA GLN A 268 -7.93 3.24 -13.30
C GLN A 268 -7.51 2.42 -14.52
N SER A 269 -8.26 1.36 -14.85
CA SER A 269 -8.03 0.53 -16.03
C SER A 269 -8.15 1.32 -17.33
N LEU A 270 -9.12 2.23 -17.43
CA LEU A 270 -9.26 3.10 -18.61
C LEU A 270 -8.03 4.00 -18.78
N ILE A 271 -7.57 4.64 -17.70
CA ILE A 271 -6.40 5.53 -17.69
C ILE A 271 -5.14 4.76 -18.13
N THR A 272 -4.90 3.57 -17.56
CA THR A 272 -3.71 2.76 -17.89
C THR A 272 -3.76 2.22 -19.31
N ASN A 273 -4.92 1.72 -19.77
CA ASN A 273 -5.06 1.20 -21.13
C ASN A 273 -4.98 2.29 -22.20
N LEU A 274 -5.52 3.50 -21.97
CA LEU A 274 -5.35 4.63 -22.89
C LEU A 274 -3.87 4.98 -23.07
N MET A 275 -3.12 4.93 -21.98
CA MET A 275 -1.69 5.19 -22.02
C MET A 275 -0.90 4.08 -22.70
N MET A 276 -1.21 2.81 -22.41
CA MET A 276 -0.64 1.67 -23.12
C MET A 276 -0.92 1.75 -24.62
N ALA A 277 -2.17 2.02 -25.01
CA ALA A 277 -2.56 2.16 -26.40
C ALA A 277 -1.80 3.30 -27.10
N GLY A 278 -1.73 4.48 -26.48
CA GLY A 278 -1.00 5.63 -27.01
C GLY A 278 0.51 5.38 -27.14
N ALA A 279 1.14 4.81 -26.11
CA ALA A 279 2.56 4.50 -26.10
C ALA A 279 2.91 3.41 -27.12
N MET A 280 2.11 2.34 -27.21
CA MET A 280 2.30 1.29 -28.21
C MET A 280 2.07 1.83 -29.63
N ALA A 281 1.06 2.66 -29.86
CA ALA A 281 0.82 3.30 -31.16
C ALA A 281 1.99 4.20 -31.57
N TYR A 282 2.54 4.99 -30.64
CA TYR A 282 3.75 5.79 -30.88
C TYR A 282 4.95 4.91 -31.25
N THR A 283 5.16 3.80 -30.53
CA THR A 283 6.25 2.86 -30.83
C THR A 283 6.07 2.16 -32.17
N VAL A 284 4.85 1.74 -32.53
CA VAL A 284 4.54 1.17 -33.84
C VAL A 284 4.75 2.19 -34.96
N TRP A 285 4.35 3.44 -34.74
CA TRP A 285 4.59 4.52 -35.69
C TRP A 285 6.09 4.79 -35.89
N GLY A 286 6.88 4.84 -34.80
CA GLY A 286 8.34 4.98 -34.91
C GLY A 286 9.02 3.77 -35.57
N TRP A 287 8.51 2.56 -35.34
CA TRP A 287 8.93 1.35 -36.06
C TRP A 287 8.65 1.47 -37.56
N SER A 288 7.47 1.97 -37.97
CA SER A 288 7.14 2.18 -39.39
C SER A 288 8.08 3.16 -40.11
N ARG A 289 8.76 4.03 -39.34
CA ARG A 289 9.77 4.98 -39.81
C ARG A 289 11.21 4.48 -39.68
N GLY A 290 11.40 3.21 -39.27
CA GLY A 290 12.71 2.60 -39.05
C GLY A 290 13.46 3.10 -37.80
N GLN A 291 12.79 3.78 -36.88
CA GLN A 291 13.40 4.33 -35.66
C GLN A 291 13.45 3.31 -34.51
N PHE A 292 12.48 2.40 -34.46
CA PHE A 292 12.31 1.39 -33.41
C PHE A 292 12.25 -0.01 -34.00
N THR A 293 12.48 -1.03 -33.16
CA THR A 293 12.38 -2.44 -33.54
C THR A 293 11.04 -3.04 -33.13
N THR A 294 10.71 -4.22 -33.66
CA THR A 294 9.45 -4.92 -33.31
C THR A 294 9.39 -5.26 -31.80
N GLY A 295 10.53 -5.58 -31.20
CA GLY A 295 10.65 -5.83 -29.77
C GLY A 295 10.47 -4.58 -28.90
N ASP A 296 10.58 -3.36 -29.45
CA ASP A 296 10.32 -2.13 -28.69
C ASP A 296 8.84 -1.99 -28.27
N VAL A 297 7.91 -2.53 -29.07
CA VAL A 297 6.48 -2.50 -28.70
C VAL A 297 6.25 -3.31 -27.42
N VAL A 298 6.85 -4.50 -27.36
CA VAL A 298 6.79 -5.38 -26.20
C VAL A 298 7.57 -4.78 -25.01
N PHE A 299 8.70 -4.14 -25.28
CA PHE A 299 9.50 -3.43 -24.28
C PHE A 299 8.71 -2.35 -23.56
N VAL A 300 8.10 -1.43 -24.33
CA VAL A 300 7.28 -0.34 -23.81
C VAL A 300 6.08 -0.89 -23.04
N ASN A 301 5.33 -1.81 -23.64
CA ASN A 301 4.19 -2.45 -22.95
C ASN A 301 4.60 -3.08 -21.61
N THR A 302 5.72 -3.81 -21.57
CA THR A 302 6.17 -4.51 -20.36
C THR A 302 6.58 -3.54 -19.26
N PHE A 303 7.29 -2.45 -19.59
CA PHE A 303 7.65 -1.43 -18.59
C PHE A 303 6.42 -0.71 -18.04
N LEU A 304 5.47 -0.35 -18.90
CA LEU A 304 4.26 0.33 -18.49
C LEU A 304 3.40 -0.57 -17.60
N ALA A 305 3.23 -1.83 -17.97
CA ALA A 305 2.50 -2.81 -17.16
C ALA A 305 3.11 -3.00 -15.76
N GLN A 306 4.45 -3.01 -15.66
CA GLN A 306 5.14 -3.10 -14.37
C GLN A 306 4.95 -1.84 -13.53
N LEU A 307 5.09 -0.66 -14.15
CA LEU A 307 5.00 0.63 -13.47
C LEU A 307 3.62 0.85 -12.83
N PHE A 308 2.53 0.43 -13.49
CA PHE A 308 1.17 0.63 -12.98
C PHE A 308 0.73 -0.42 -11.97
N ARG A 309 1.29 -1.63 -11.98
CA ARG A 309 0.91 -2.70 -11.03
C ARG A 309 0.95 -2.28 -9.55
N PRO A 310 2.02 -1.65 -9.01
CA PRO A 310 2.00 -1.20 -7.62
C PRO A 310 1.02 -0.04 -7.39
N LEU A 311 0.72 0.74 -8.43
CA LEU A 311 -0.23 1.85 -8.35
C LEU A 311 -1.69 1.39 -8.26
N ASP A 312 -2.03 0.16 -8.67
CA ASP A 312 -3.38 -0.41 -8.52
C ASP A 312 -3.84 -0.43 -7.05
N MET A 313 -2.90 -0.59 -6.12
CA MET A 313 -3.18 -0.56 -4.68
C MET A 313 -3.06 0.84 -4.06
N LEU A 314 -2.75 1.89 -4.83
CA LEU A 314 -2.37 3.20 -4.32
C LEU A 314 -3.43 3.82 -3.41
N GLY A 315 -4.72 3.69 -3.75
CA GLY A 315 -5.81 4.22 -2.92
C GLY A 315 -5.84 3.59 -1.52
N TRP A 316 -5.61 2.27 -1.44
CA TRP A 316 -5.50 1.58 -0.16
C TRP A 316 -4.20 1.93 0.56
N VAL A 317 -3.06 1.90 -0.14
CA VAL A 317 -1.74 2.26 0.40
C VAL A 317 -1.73 3.66 0.99
N TYR A 318 -2.29 4.65 0.29
CA TYR A 318 -2.40 6.03 0.77
C TYR A 318 -3.12 6.13 2.10
N ARG A 319 -4.28 5.47 2.22
CA ARG A 319 -5.06 5.46 3.47
C ARG A 319 -4.33 4.73 4.59
N THR A 320 -3.71 3.58 4.31
CA THR A 320 -2.97 2.81 5.30
C THR A 320 -1.76 3.58 5.83
N ILE A 321 -1.01 4.25 4.95
CA ILE A 321 0.10 5.11 5.37
C ILE A 321 -0.42 6.27 6.22
N ARG A 322 -1.49 6.96 5.78
CA ARG A 322 -2.08 8.08 6.54
C ARG A 322 -2.56 7.63 7.93
N GLN A 323 -3.21 6.47 8.02
CA GLN A 323 -3.67 5.92 9.30
C GLN A 323 -2.51 5.52 10.21
N GLY A 324 -1.49 4.85 9.67
CA GLY A 324 -0.29 4.49 10.45
C GLY A 324 0.46 5.70 10.98
N LEU A 325 0.53 6.80 10.22
CA LEU A 325 1.11 8.07 10.69
C LEU A 325 0.31 8.65 11.87
N ILE A 326 -1.02 8.67 11.77
CA ILE A 326 -1.91 9.16 12.85
C ILE A 326 -1.76 8.30 14.11
N ASP A 327 -1.73 6.98 13.96
CA ASP A 327 -1.62 6.07 15.10
C ASP A 327 -0.23 6.11 15.74
N MET A 328 0.82 6.30 14.94
CA MET A 328 2.17 6.56 15.44
C MET A 328 2.26 7.88 16.20
N GLU A 329 1.63 8.94 15.70
CA GLU A 329 1.57 10.23 16.38
C GLU A 329 0.88 10.10 17.73
N ALA A 330 -0.27 9.42 17.80
CA ALA A 330 -0.96 9.16 19.06
C ALA A 330 -0.11 8.37 20.07
N MET A 331 0.71 7.41 19.61
CA MET A 331 1.66 6.72 20.48
C MET A 331 2.75 7.66 21.02
N PHE A 332 3.28 8.54 20.17
CA PHE A 332 4.28 9.52 20.59
C PHE A 332 3.71 10.61 21.49
N GLU A 333 2.46 11.02 21.31
CA GLU A 333 1.76 11.93 22.23
C GLU A 333 1.66 11.36 23.64
N LEU A 334 1.44 10.04 23.77
CA LEU A 334 1.46 9.37 25.08
C LEU A 334 2.85 9.44 25.71
N VAL A 335 3.91 9.19 24.94
CA VAL A 335 5.31 9.29 25.41
C VAL A 335 5.69 10.73 25.78
N ASP A 336 5.14 11.72 25.07
CA ASP A 336 5.39 13.13 25.31
C ASP A 336 4.57 13.70 26.49
N THR A 337 3.57 12.94 26.99
CA THR A 337 2.78 13.36 28.14
C THR A 337 3.68 13.40 29.39
N PRO A 338 3.83 14.55 30.05
CA PRO A 338 4.70 14.64 31.22
C PRO A 338 4.13 13.80 32.37
N ALA A 339 5.02 13.12 33.09
CA ALA A 339 4.67 12.52 34.37
C ALA A 339 4.52 13.64 35.41
N GLU A 340 3.28 13.96 35.78
CA GLU A 340 3.02 14.74 36.98
C GLU A 340 3.41 13.86 38.19
N VAL A 341 4.27 14.39 39.08
CA VAL A 341 4.73 13.69 40.30
C VAL A 341 3.58 13.56 41.30
#